data_AF-A0A2V1CPI2-F1
#
_entry.id   AF-A0A2V1CPI2-F1
#
_cell.length_a   1.000
_cell.length_b   1.000
_cell.length_c   1.000
_cell.angle_alpha   90.00
_cell.angle_beta   90.00
_cell.angle_gamma   90.00
#
_symmetry.space_group_name_H-M   'P 1'
#
loop_
_entity.id
_entity.type
_entity.pdbx_description
1 polymer ?
#
loop_
_entity_poly.entity_id
_entity_poly.type
_entity_poly.pdbx_seq_one_letter_code
_entity_poly.pdbx_strand_id
1 'polypeptide(L)'
;MAIENWLSAQNKDFRPLFVPFGRAYKELSSSSLYPTLGIDTTLPQFRPQNSHLLDYEPSFGQAQDNFPVWYFFYDTLASAPKLCSLLSLPEDEVPVLHKASVTGGEMETWGNGKYNALVDGPESSRINGWVYQVTSEEHEDALRKYETAAYEVVKCEIEMDGNTVQGCTFRFAGAFY
;
A
#
# COMPACT_ATOMS: atom_id res chain seq x y z
N MET A 1 -22.25 -0.52 6.69
CA MET A 1 -23.65 -0.98 6.83
C MET A 1 -24.08 -1.44 8.23
N ALA A 2 -23.30 -2.21 9.02
CA ALA A 2 -23.78 -2.65 10.35
C ALA A 2 -23.95 -1.50 11.37
N ILE A 3 -23.01 -0.55 11.37
CA ILE A 3 -23.00 0.58 12.31
C ILE A 3 -24.09 1.62 11.99
N GLU A 4 -24.39 1.86 10.71
CA GLU A 4 -25.42 2.81 10.25
C GLU A 4 -26.82 2.38 10.69
N ASN A 5 -27.12 1.08 10.58
CA ASN A 5 -28.40 0.51 10.99
C ASN A 5 -28.58 0.58 12.51
N TRP A 6 -27.50 0.35 13.28
CA TRP A 6 -27.53 0.43 14.74
C TRP A 6 -27.71 1.87 15.25
N LEU A 7 -27.01 2.85 14.65
CA LEU A 7 -27.15 4.27 14.99
C LEU A 7 -28.55 4.81 14.68
N SER A 8 -29.11 4.41 13.54
CA SER A 8 -30.48 4.81 13.13
C SER A 8 -31.56 4.22 14.04
N ALA A 9 -31.31 3.07 14.67
CA ALA A 9 -32.24 2.44 15.60
C ALA A 9 -32.25 3.12 16.98
N GLN A 10 -31.13 3.71 17.42
CA GLN A 10 -31.05 4.38 18.72
C GLN A 10 -31.55 5.83 18.70
N ASN A 11 -31.39 6.54 17.58
CA ASN A 11 -31.81 7.93 17.49
C ASN A 11 -32.27 8.28 16.06
N LYS A 12 -33.58 8.39 15.87
CA LYS A 12 -34.19 8.65 14.55
C LYS A 12 -33.79 9.99 13.93
N ASP A 13 -33.35 10.93 14.75
CA ASP A 13 -32.95 12.27 14.32
C ASP A 13 -31.43 12.40 14.10
N PHE A 14 -30.65 11.37 14.46
CA PHE A 14 -29.21 11.37 14.27
C PHE A 14 -28.86 10.81 12.88
N ARG A 15 -28.38 11.69 12.00
CA ARG A 15 -27.83 11.32 10.69
C ARG A 15 -26.31 11.49 10.72
N PRO A 16 -25.53 10.43 10.97
CA PRO A 16 -24.08 10.53 10.93
C PRO A 16 -23.64 10.89 9.50
N LEU A 17 -22.84 11.94 9.38
CA LEU A 17 -22.15 12.28 8.13
C LEU A 17 -20.78 11.59 8.15
N PHE A 18 -20.66 10.50 7.40
CA PHE A 18 -19.37 9.87 7.17
C PHE A 18 -18.68 10.59 6.02
N VAL A 19 -17.66 11.38 6.33
CA VAL A 19 -16.80 12.00 5.31
C VAL A 19 -15.68 11.00 5.02
N PRO A 20 -15.56 10.49 3.78
CA PRO A 20 -14.45 9.62 3.42
C PRO A 20 -13.13 10.34 3.67
N PHE A 21 -12.27 9.75 4.49
CA PHE A 21 -10.93 10.25 4.66
C PHE A 21 -10.16 9.93 3.38
N GLY A 22 -9.99 10.93 2.51
CA GLY A 22 -9.55 10.78 1.11
C GLY A 22 -8.07 10.44 0.93
N ARG A 23 -7.55 9.46 1.68
CA ARG A 23 -6.21 8.91 1.52
C ARG A 23 -6.28 7.40 1.30
N ALA A 24 -5.22 6.83 0.73
CA ALA A 24 -5.10 5.40 0.55
C ALA A 24 -5.27 4.64 1.87
N TYR A 25 -6.06 3.58 1.86
CA TYR A 25 -6.26 2.72 3.03
C TYR A 25 -4.92 2.07 3.43
N LYS A 26 -4.69 1.83 4.72
CA LYS A 26 -3.49 1.12 5.19
C LYS A 26 -3.81 0.41 6.49
N GLU A 27 -3.76 -0.91 6.48
CA GLU A 27 -3.90 -1.77 7.66
C GLU A 27 -3.03 -3.01 7.47
N LEU A 28 -1.73 -2.87 7.73
CA LEU A 28 -0.75 -3.93 7.64
C LEU A 28 -0.76 -4.75 8.93
N SER A 29 -1.14 -6.03 8.82
CA SER A 29 -1.15 -6.94 9.96
C SER A 29 0.28 -7.21 10.46
N SER A 30 0.50 -7.10 11.77
CA SER A 30 1.75 -7.51 12.41
C SER A 30 1.87 -9.03 12.56
N SER A 31 0.77 -9.77 12.37
CA SER A 31 0.67 -11.21 12.65
C SER A 31 0.29 -12.05 11.42
N SER A 32 0.23 -11.44 10.24
CA SER A 32 -0.04 -12.14 8.98
C SER A 32 0.50 -11.38 7.77
N LEU A 33 0.43 -12.02 6.61
CA LEU A 33 0.74 -11.40 5.33
C LEU A 33 -0.34 -10.39 4.88
N TYR A 34 -1.42 -10.16 5.62
CA TYR A 34 -2.48 -9.24 5.18
C TYR A 34 -2.03 -7.77 5.24
N PRO A 35 -2.32 -6.95 4.21
CA PRO A 35 -2.45 -7.32 2.79
C PRO A 35 -1.07 -7.39 2.11
N THR A 36 -0.90 -8.31 1.16
CA THR A 36 0.31 -8.44 0.31
C THR A 36 -0.10 -8.51 -1.15
N LEU A 37 0.61 -7.79 -2.01
CA LEU A 37 0.41 -7.78 -3.46
C LEU A 37 0.48 -9.19 -4.04
N GLY A 38 -0.52 -9.57 -4.84
CA GLY A 38 -0.58 -10.86 -5.53
C GLY A 38 -0.92 -12.07 -4.64
N ILE A 39 -1.15 -11.85 -3.34
CA ILE A 39 -1.50 -12.90 -2.39
C ILE A 39 -2.92 -12.69 -1.86
N ASP A 40 -3.81 -13.63 -2.14
CA ASP A 40 -5.12 -13.68 -1.48
C ASP A 40 -4.96 -14.18 -0.04
N THR A 41 -4.66 -13.22 0.84
CA THR A 41 -4.46 -13.43 2.27
C THR A 41 -5.74 -13.76 3.04
N THR A 42 -6.90 -13.79 2.36
CA THR A 42 -8.16 -14.26 2.96
C THR A 42 -8.25 -15.79 2.97
N LEU A 43 -7.42 -16.48 2.17
CA LEU A 43 -7.44 -17.93 2.09
C LEU A 43 -6.93 -18.58 3.39
N PRO A 44 -7.50 -19.75 3.79
CA PRO A 44 -7.20 -20.37 5.08
C PRO A 44 -5.72 -20.65 5.35
N GLN A 45 -4.92 -20.93 4.32
CA GLN A 45 -3.49 -21.22 4.45
C GLN A 45 -2.66 -20.00 4.87
N PHE A 46 -3.15 -18.78 4.66
CA PHE A 46 -2.49 -17.53 5.04
C PHE A 46 -3.02 -16.96 6.36
N ARG A 47 -3.96 -17.65 7.01
CA ARG A 47 -4.41 -17.29 8.36
C ARG A 47 -3.22 -17.37 9.32
N PRO A 48 -3.06 -16.40 10.25
CA PRO A 48 -2.08 -16.49 11.32
C PRO A 48 -2.15 -17.88 11.98
N GLN A 49 -1.09 -18.66 11.82
CA GLN A 49 -0.90 -19.89 12.60
C GLN A 49 -0.58 -19.44 14.03
N ASN A 50 -1.01 -20.20 15.04
CA ASN A 50 -0.67 -19.89 16.43
C ASN A 50 0.85 -19.79 16.56
N SER A 51 1.39 -18.66 17.03
CA SER A 51 2.85 -18.46 17.15
C SER A 51 3.51 -19.53 18.03
N HIS A 52 2.76 -20.11 18.97
CA HIS A 52 3.16 -21.24 19.80
C HIS A 52 3.41 -22.56 19.05
N LEU A 53 3.02 -22.69 17.79
CA LEU A 53 3.23 -23.87 16.95
C LEU A 53 4.38 -23.70 15.95
N LEU A 54 5.04 -22.54 15.95
CA LEU A 54 6.17 -22.24 15.07
C LEU A 54 7.45 -22.16 15.91
N ASP A 55 8.49 -22.87 15.48
CA ASP A 55 9.82 -22.86 16.14
C ASP A 55 10.55 -21.52 15.97
N TYR A 56 10.01 -20.61 15.17
CA TYR A 56 10.52 -19.27 14.89
C TYR A 56 9.36 -18.28 14.78
N GLU A 57 9.56 -17.04 15.24
CA GLU A 57 8.61 -15.96 14.97
C GLU A 57 8.64 -15.65 13.46
N PRO A 58 7.54 -15.86 12.71
CA PRO A 58 7.48 -15.49 11.31
C PRO A 58 7.62 -13.97 11.15
N SER A 59 8.62 -13.54 10.36
CA SER A 59 8.71 -12.14 9.90
C SER A 59 7.64 -11.89 8.85
N PHE A 60 6.55 -11.24 9.25
CA PHE A 60 5.40 -10.95 8.39
C PHE A 60 5.57 -9.68 7.53
N GLY A 61 6.78 -9.13 7.43
CA GLY A 61 7.01 -7.88 6.71
C GLY A 61 7.14 -6.66 7.62
N GLN A 62 7.07 -5.49 6.98
CA GLN A 62 7.05 -4.20 7.65
C GLN A 62 5.78 -4.08 8.52
N ALA A 63 5.97 -3.64 9.77
CA ALA A 63 4.88 -3.29 10.65
C ALA A 63 4.30 -1.94 10.24
N GLN A 64 3.03 -1.70 10.57
CA GLN A 64 2.26 -0.52 10.20
C GLN A 64 3.04 0.80 10.39
N ASP A 65 3.76 0.99 11.50
CA ASP A 65 4.34 2.31 11.86
C ASP A 65 5.87 2.26 12.04
N ASN A 66 6.54 1.26 11.46
CA ASN A 66 8.00 1.17 11.52
C ASN A 66 8.61 1.91 10.35
N PHE A 67 9.41 2.95 10.62
CA PHE A 67 10.18 3.67 9.61
C PHE A 67 11.68 3.47 9.84
N PRO A 68 12.51 3.46 8.78
CA PRO A 68 12.15 3.72 7.38
C PRO A 68 11.52 2.53 6.64
N VAL A 69 10.69 2.80 5.63
CA VAL A 69 10.01 1.80 4.77
C VAL A 69 10.34 2.03 3.30
N TRP A 70 10.61 0.96 2.56
CA TRP A 70 10.72 1.03 1.11
C TRP A 70 9.34 1.09 0.45
N TYR A 71 9.10 2.14 -0.34
CA TYR A 71 7.91 2.27 -1.16
C TYR A 71 8.24 2.10 -2.64
N PHE A 72 7.54 1.19 -3.31
CA PHE A 72 7.62 0.98 -4.75
C PHE A 72 6.59 1.80 -5.51
N PHE A 73 7.05 2.47 -6.57
CA PHE A 73 6.26 3.27 -7.49
C PHE A 73 6.48 2.82 -8.93
N TYR A 74 5.39 2.66 -9.68
CA TYR A 74 5.37 2.32 -11.12
C TYR A 74 4.96 3.49 -12.02
N ASP A 75 4.52 4.60 -11.41
CA ASP A 75 3.90 5.77 -12.02
C ASP A 75 4.87 6.97 -12.08
N THR A 76 4.41 8.09 -12.65
CA THR A 76 4.97 9.45 -12.50
C THR A 76 5.41 9.87 -11.09
N LEU A 77 4.91 9.26 -10.02
CA LEU A 77 5.42 9.41 -8.64
C LEU A 77 6.90 9.01 -8.51
N ALA A 78 7.41 8.18 -9.41
CA ALA A 78 8.82 7.84 -9.53
C ALA A 78 9.67 8.98 -10.12
N SER A 79 9.51 10.19 -9.59
CA SER A 79 10.20 11.41 -10.04
C SER A 79 10.65 12.22 -8.84
N ALA A 80 11.96 12.47 -8.73
CA ALA A 80 12.54 13.21 -7.61
C ALA A 80 11.89 14.60 -7.40
N PRO A 81 11.69 15.44 -8.45
CA PRO A 81 10.97 16.71 -8.30
C PRO A 81 9.54 16.56 -7.76
N LYS A 82 8.85 15.50 -8.16
CA LYS A 82 7.48 15.22 -7.71
C LYS A 82 7.48 14.84 -6.23
N LEU A 83 8.40 13.99 -5.80
CA LEU A 83 8.56 13.60 -4.40
C LEU A 83 8.99 14.78 -3.52
N CYS A 84 9.96 15.60 -3.95
CA CYS A 84 10.32 16.84 -3.23
C CYS A 84 9.09 17.71 -2.97
N SER A 85 8.31 17.97 -4.03
CA SER A 85 7.12 18.82 -3.92
C SER A 85 6.02 18.18 -3.08
N LEU A 86 5.83 16.85 -3.16
CA LEU A 86 4.75 16.16 -2.47
C LEU A 86 5.05 16.00 -0.98
N LEU A 87 6.29 15.65 -0.65
CA LEU A 87 6.75 15.43 0.72
C LEU A 87 7.20 16.72 1.40
N SER A 88 7.23 17.84 0.68
CA SER A 88 7.74 19.13 1.17
C SER A 88 9.18 19.03 1.69
N LEU A 89 10.03 18.30 0.97
CA LEU A 89 11.44 18.13 1.33
C LEU A 89 12.19 19.47 1.25
N PRO A 90 13.19 19.70 2.12
CA PRO A 90 14.10 20.83 1.99
C PRO A 90 14.80 20.86 0.62
N GLU A 91 15.16 22.05 0.13
CA GLU A 91 15.88 22.18 -1.16
C GLU A 91 17.22 21.43 -1.20
N ASP A 92 17.86 21.25 -0.03
CA ASP A 92 19.11 20.53 0.12
C ASP A 92 18.93 18.99 0.16
N GLU A 93 17.69 18.50 0.27
CA GLU A 93 17.36 17.08 0.33
C GLU A 93 16.78 16.58 -1.00
N VAL A 94 17.60 15.87 -1.77
CA VAL A 94 17.17 15.25 -3.03
C VAL A 94 16.81 13.79 -2.78
N PRO A 95 15.54 13.37 -3.01
CA PRO A 95 15.11 12.01 -2.80
C PRO A 95 15.82 11.07 -3.77
N VAL A 96 16.44 10.03 -3.22
CA VAL A 96 17.16 9.02 -4.00
C VAL A 96 16.19 7.92 -4.41
N LEU A 97 15.99 7.79 -5.72
CA LEU A 97 15.18 6.75 -6.34
C LEU A 97 16.09 5.64 -6.86
N HIS A 98 15.82 4.40 -6.45
CA HIS A 98 16.53 3.22 -6.97
C HIS A 98 15.65 2.48 -7.96
N LYS A 99 16.23 1.97 -9.04
CA LYS A 99 15.51 1.10 -9.96
C LYS A 99 15.20 -0.22 -9.25
N ALA A 100 13.96 -0.64 -9.37
CA ALA A 100 13.51 -1.86 -8.72
C ALA A 100 12.37 -2.50 -9.51
N SER A 101 11.94 -3.66 -9.05
CA SER A 101 10.74 -4.31 -9.55
C SER A 101 10.03 -5.09 -8.46
N VAL A 102 8.73 -5.30 -8.64
CA VAL A 102 7.91 -6.13 -7.74
C VAL A 102 7.29 -7.29 -8.52
N THR A 103 7.04 -8.39 -7.82
CA THR A 103 6.33 -9.57 -8.34
C THR A 103 4.89 -9.61 -7.82
N GLY A 104 4.02 -10.42 -8.44
CA GLY A 104 2.63 -10.58 -8.00
C GLY A 104 1.72 -9.39 -8.33
N GLY A 105 2.20 -8.43 -9.13
CA GLY A 105 1.44 -7.28 -9.58
C GLY A 105 1.20 -7.30 -11.09
N GLU A 106 0.06 -6.77 -11.52
CA GLU A 106 -0.27 -6.56 -12.93
C GLU A 106 -0.70 -5.11 -13.16
N MET A 107 -0.43 -4.58 -14.35
CA MET A 107 -0.83 -3.24 -14.75
C MET A 107 -2.15 -3.29 -15.49
N GLU A 108 -3.16 -2.64 -14.92
CA GLU A 108 -4.43 -2.38 -15.59
C GLU A 108 -4.58 -0.88 -15.88
N THR A 109 -5.61 -0.55 -16.68
CA THR A 109 -5.95 0.85 -16.97
C THR A 109 -7.39 1.14 -16.56
N TRP A 110 -7.63 2.34 -16.02
CA TRP A 110 -8.95 2.80 -15.61
C TRP A 110 -9.24 4.22 -16.10
N GLY A 111 -10.51 4.64 -16.04
CA GLY A 111 -10.96 5.94 -16.53
C GLY A 111 -10.78 6.07 -18.05
N ASN A 112 -11.28 5.08 -18.80
CA ASN A 112 -11.17 4.98 -20.26
C ASN A 112 -9.72 4.93 -20.76
N GLY A 113 -8.84 4.21 -20.06
CA GLY A 113 -7.44 4.02 -20.47
C GLY A 113 -6.51 5.19 -20.14
N LYS A 114 -6.97 6.17 -19.35
CA LYS A 114 -6.20 7.37 -19.01
C LYS A 114 -5.20 7.14 -17.88
N TYR A 115 -5.50 6.23 -16.97
CA TYR A 115 -4.75 6.04 -15.74
C TYR A 115 -4.29 4.60 -15.60
N ASN A 116 -3.02 4.41 -15.28
CA ASN A 116 -2.45 3.11 -14.97
C ASN A 116 -2.69 2.78 -13.49
N ALA A 117 -3.12 1.55 -13.22
CA ALA A 117 -3.40 1.04 -11.89
C ALA A 117 -2.66 -0.28 -11.67
N LEU A 118 -1.97 -0.40 -10.55
CA LEU A 118 -1.40 -1.68 -10.11
C LEU A 118 -2.48 -2.49 -9.38
N VAL A 119 -2.71 -3.70 -9.86
CA VAL A 119 -3.62 -4.69 -9.26
C VAL A 119 -2.86 -5.96 -8.89
N ASP A 120 -3.55 -6.85 -8.17
CA ASP A 120 -3.03 -8.21 -7.94
C ASP A 120 -2.91 -8.94 -9.27
N GLY A 121 -1.73 -9.51 -9.51
CA GLY A 121 -1.41 -10.33 -10.66
C GLY A 121 -0.82 -11.68 -10.22
N PRO A 122 -0.51 -12.57 -11.18
CA PRO A 122 0.14 -13.83 -10.89
C PRO A 122 1.58 -13.59 -10.36
N GLU A 123 2.09 -14.51 -9.54
CA GLU A 123 3.45 -14.45 -8.97
C GLU A 123 4.54 -14.29 -10.05
N SER A 124 4.32 -14.86 -11.24
CA SER A 124 5.23 -14.73 -12.38
C SER A 124 5.23 -13.35 -13.03
N SER A 125 4.22 -12.52 -12.75
CA SER A 125 4.15 -11.16 -13.29
C SER A 125 5.11 -10.26 -12.54
N ARG A 126 5.82 -9.40 -13.29
CA ARG A 126 6.84 -8.50 -12.76
C ARG A 126 6.63 -7.10 -13.30
N ILE A 127 6.53 -6.14 -12.38
CA ILE A 127 6.39 -4.72 -12.71
C ILE A 127 7.70 -4.00 -12.38
N ASN A 128 8.25 -3.30 -13.37
CA ASN A 128 9.43 -2.46 -13.20
C ASN A 128 9.02 -1.07 -12.74
N GLY A 129 9.83 -0.46 -11.89
CA GLY A 129 9.58 0.86 -11.36
C GLY A 129 10.75 1.37 -10.56
N TRP A 130 10.43 2.16 -9.54
CA TRP A 130 11.41 2.79 -8.69
C TRP A 130 11.01 2.66 -7.23
N VAL A 131 12.00 2.67 -6.35
CA VAL A 131 11.77 2.66 -4.92
C VAL A 131 12.40 3.85 -4.26
N TYR A 132 11.73 4.33 -3.22
CA TYR A 132 12.18 5.40 -2.36
C TYR A 132 12.01 4.96 -0.91
N GLN A 133 12.97 5.34 -0.08
CA GLN A 133 12.93 5.05 1.34
C GLN A 133 12.15 6.16 2.05
N VAL A 134 10.91 5.86 2.45
CA VAL A 134 10.08 6.77 3.25
C VAL A 134 10.56 6.72 4.69
N THR A 135 10.94 7.87 5.23
CA THR A 135 11.62 7.99 6.53
C THR A 135 10.72 8.38 7.70
N SER A 136 9.49 8.83 7.44
CA SER A 136 8.56 9.24 8.49
C SER A 136 7.09 8.97 8.12
N GLU A 137 6.24 8.95 9.14
CA GLU A 137 4.79 8.80 8.99
C GLU A 137 4.18 9.96 8.19
N GLU A 138 4.67 11.19 8.37
CA GLU A 138 4.17 12.37 7.65
C GLU A 138 4.41 12.27 6.14
N HIS A 139 5.59 11.75 5.74
CA HIS A 139 5.91 11.52 4.33
C HIS A 139 5.01 10.44 3.75
N GLU A 140 4.79 9.35 4.47
CA GLU A 140 3.86 8.31 4.04
C GLU A 140 2.43 8.84 3.92
N ASP A 141 1.97 9.64 4.88
CA ASP A 141 0.65 10.24 4.86
C ASP A 141 0.44 11.19 3.68
N ALA A 142 1.48 11.91 3.28
CA ALA A 142 1.46 12.72 2.06
C ALA A 142 1.30 11.84 0.81
N LEU A 143 2.03 10.73 0.71
CA LEU A 143 1.87 9.75 -0.38
C LEU A 143 0.46 9.17 -0.42
N ARG A 144 -0.06 8.74 0.73
CA ARG A 144 -1.41 8.18 0.82
C ARG A 144 -2.48 9.18 0.40
N LYS A 145 -2.34 10.45 0.77
CA LYS A 145 -3.27 11.52 0.36
C LYS A 145 -3.22 11.75 -1.15
N TYR A 146 -2.04 11.66 -1.76
CA TYR A 146 -1.87 11.82 -3.20
C TYR A 146 -2.58 10.72 -3.99
N GLU A 147 -2.42 9.45 -3.57
CA GLU A 147 -3.05 8.31 -4.24
C GLU A 147 -4.56 8.29 -4.07
N THR A 148 -5.07 8.87 -2.97
CA THR A 148 -6.49 8.95 -2.60
C THR A 148 -7.09 7.62 -2.14
N ALA A 149 -8.37 7.64 -1.74
CA ALA A 149 -9.11 6.46 -1.28
C ALA A 149 -9.37 5.41 -2.39
N ALA A 150 -8.96 5.67 -3.64
CA ALA A 150 -9.00 4.69 -4.72
C ALA A 150 -7.93 3.59 -4.57
N TYR A 151 -6.94 3.79 -3.70
CA TYR A 151 -5.85 2.86 -3.48
C TYR A 151 -5.78 2.40 -2.02
N GLU A 152 -5.05 1.33 -1.81
CA GLU A 152 -4.64 0.84 -0.50
C GLU A 152 -3.13 0.54 -0.50
N VAL A 153 -2.53 0.64 0.68
CA VAL A 153 -1.14 0.27 0.93
C VAL A 153 -1.11 -1.23 1.21
N VAL A 154 -0.32 -1.95 0.43
CA VAL A 154 -0.08 -3.39 0.60
C VAL A 154 1.41 -3.67 0.73
N LYS A 155 1.76 -4.74 1.44
CA LYS A 155 3.13 -5.27 1.45
C LYS A 155 3.48 -5.79 0.06
N CYS A 156 4.74 -5.68 -0.31
CA CYS A 156 5.25 -6.29 -1.52
C CYS A 156 6.71 -6.73 -1.34
N GLU A 157 7.11 -7.63 -2.22
CA GLU A 157 8.50 -8.04 -2.36
C GLU A 157 9.15 -7.21 -3.47
N ILE A 158 10.22 -6.50 -3.12
CA ILE A 158 10.93 -5.57 -3.98
C ILE A 158 12.29 -6.15 -4.32
N GLU A 159 12.56 -6.32 -5.60
CA GLU A 159 13.88 -6.68 -6.10
C GLU A 159 14.63 -5.42 -6.55
N MET A 160 15.77 -5.13 -5.91
CA MET A 160 16.67 -4.02 -6.26
C MET A 160 18.13 -4.46 -6.11
N ASP A 161 18.97 -4.13 -7.08
CA ASP A 161 20.41 -4.47 -7.09
C ASP A 161 20.72 -5.96 -6.84
N GLY A 162 19.84 -6.86 -7.32
CA GLY A 162 19.97 -8.31 -7.15
C GLY A 162 19.63 -8.82 -5.75
N ASN A 163 19.14 -7.95 -4.87
CA ASN A 163 18.65 -8.30 -3.54
C ASN A 163 17.14 -8.12 -3.46
N THR A 164 16.53 -8.95 -2.62
CA THR A 164 15.11 -8.89 -2.32
C THR A 164 14.90 -8.23 -0.96
N VAL A 165 14.08 -7.18 -0.92
CA VAL A 165 13.71 -6.47 0.29
C VAL A 165 12.19 -6.39 0.44
N GLN A 166 11.71 -6.36 1.68
CA GLN A 166 10.29 -6.14 1.96
C GLN A 166 10.00 -4.65 1.94
N GLY A 167 8.88 -4.29 1.31
CA GLY A 167 8.40 -2.92 1.28
C GLY A 167 6.89 -2.86 1.12
N CYS A 168 6.44 -1.69 0.69
CA CYS A 168 5.05 -1.37 0.46
C CYS A 168 4.83 -0.81 -0.95
N THR A 169 3.61 -0.92 -1.45
CA THR A 169 3.18 -0.23 -2.66
C THR A 169 1.70 0.13 -2.57
N PHE A 170 1.23 0.91 -3.54
CA PHE A 170 -0.18 1.30 -3.66
C PHE A 170 -0.86 0.39 -4.67
N ARG A 171 -1.78 -0.44 -4.19
CA ARG A 171 -2.66 -1.28 -5.01
C ARG A 171 -3.98 -0.56 -5.22
N PHE A 172 -4.51 -0.60 -6.43
CA PHE A 172 -5.82 -0.06 -6.73
C PHE A 172 -6.90 -0.92 -6.06
N ALA A 173 -7.73 -0.27 -5.24
CA ALA A 173 -8.85 -0.88 -4.51
C ALA A 173 -10.22 -0.36 -5.01
N GLY A 174 -10.21 0.49 -6.05
CA GLY A 174 -11.41 1.01 -6.68
C GLY A 174 -12.07 0.01 -7.63
N ALA A 175 -13.18 0.43 -8.22
CA ALA A 175 -13.84 -0.32 -9.29
C ALA A 175 -13.39 0.23 -10.66
N PHE A 176 -13.10 -0.68 -11.60
CA PHE A 176 -12.91 -0.35 -13.01
C PHE A 176 -14.29 -0.02 -13.61
N TYR A 177 -14.46 1.23 -14.04
CA TYR A 177 -15.66 1.71 -14.73
C TYR A 177 -15.34 2.04 -16.20
#